data_AF-X6NKX1-F1
#
_entry.id   AF-X6NKX1-F1
#
_cell.length_a   1.000
_cell.length_b   1.000
_cell.length_c   1.000
_cell.angle_alpha   90.00
_cell.angle_beta   90.00
_cell.angle_gamma   90.00
#
_symmetry.space_group_name_H-M   'P 1'
#
loop_
_entity.id
_entity.type
_entity.pdbx_description
1 polymer ?
#
loop_
_entity_poly.entity_id
_entity_poly.type
_entity_poly.pdbx_seq_one_letter_code
_entity_poly.pdbx_strand_id
1 'polypeptide(L)'
;IFTLIVNILIFFSCILLALDSHKLKQNSQLYTFIEACNVIFAILFTVEMILKFAALGVIKYPFFAKRTYHHVTTEGDLHKWKVICRQQFEKTYKLLPEYKDVDQYRRGGIYDCVQCVKKPDANVPNDVYYIAHYMFTEQKFNIRFLFIKEAENRYRYKGSYLLNETTHRRWAPFEDNGVNHGCNWDDELHQVCTSVLLSDANTNAYFTSNWNRLDAFVVFVSLLSLIFPSITFLRSLRAIRPLRIAARNPRIKLVLNTLMAAIIPAGSSILFAGLFMLILAIVGVQFLSGRMSYCSIFDDGMDYSLVPEEIRYDLAKEECHSTEEHPNVRWVTNVFNFDNILNGFVTVFVLSAWDGWNLIMWNAVDATEIGEAPKRDNHPEYAAFFVLVLIVGTFIQPFFLFFFLIVQFFIISFAFA
;
A
#
# COMPACT_ATOMS: atom_id res chain seq x y z
N ILE A 1 17.95 -0.19 -22.18
CA ILE A 1 19.19 -0.77 -21.61
C ILE A 1 19.20 -0.66 -20.09
N PHE A 2 19.16 0.55 -19.49
CA PHE A 2 19.15 0.74 -18.04
C PHE A 2 18.10 -0.12 -17.30
N THR A 3 16.83 -0.09 -17.73
CA THR A 3 15.76 -0.90 -17.14
C THR A 3 16.04 -2.41 -17.17
N LEU A 4 16.64 -2.91 -18.27
CA LEU A 4 16.98 -4.32 -18.43
C LEU A 4 18.07 -4.73 -17.43
N ILE A 5 19.13 -3.93 -17.32
CA ILE A 5 20.23 -4.16 -16.38
C ILE A 5 19.70 -4.29 -14.96
N VAL A 6 18.87 -3.33 -14.53
CA VAL A 6 18.38 -3.35 -13.15
C VAL A 6 17.43 -4.53 -12.90
N ASN A 7 16.63 -4.94 -13.88
CA ASN A 7 15.78 -6.14 -13.76
C ASN A 7 16.63 -7.41 -13.58
N ILE A 8 17.73 -7.53 -14.32
CA ILE A 8 18.68 -8.64 -14.19
C ILE A 8 19.33 -8.62 -12.80
N LEU A 9 19.75 -7.44 -12.31
CA LEU A 9 20.32 -7.30 -10.96
C LEU A 9 19.33 -7.73 -9.87
N ILE A 10 18.05 -7.38 -10.00
CA ILE A 10 17.02 -7.81 -9.04
C ILE A 10 16.85 -9.32 -9.09
N PHE A 11 16.77 -9.91 -10.28
CA PHE A 11 16.62 -11.36 -10.43
C PHE A 11 17.78 -12.11 -9.78
N PHE A 12 19.02 -11.70 -10.06
CA PHE A 12 20.20 -12.32 -9.45
C PHE A 12 20.25 -12.09 -7.94
N SER A 13 19.88 -10.91 -7.46
CA SER A 13 19.76 -10.66 -6.00
C SER A 13 18.73 -11.56 -5.33
N CYS A 14 17.67 -11.99 -6.03
CA CYS A 14 16.69 -12.94 -5.50
C CYS A 14 17.22 -14.37 -5.50
N ILE A 15 18.00 -14.77 -6.51
CA ILE A 15 18.67 -16.08 -6.54
C ILE A 15 19.63 -16.20 -5.36
N LEU A 16 20.44 -15.17 -5.09
CA LEU A 16 21.36 -15.19 -3.94
C LEU A 16 20.64 -15.31 -2.60
N LEU A 17 19.46 -14.70 -2.48
CA LEU A 17 18.61 -14.86 -1.30
C LEU A 17 18.10 -16.31 -1.17
N ALA A 18 17.74 -16.96 -2.27
CA ALA A 18 17.32 -18.36 -2.26
C ALA A 18 18.46 -19.32 -1.90
N LEU A 19 19.72 -18.94 -2.19
CA LEU A 19 20.91 -19.68 -1.80
C LEU A 19 21.30 -19.47 -0.34
N ASP A 20 20.76 -18.45 0.33
CA ASP A 20 21.00 -18.14 1.74
C ASP A 20 20.22 -19.13 2.63
N SER A 21 20.91 -20.16 3.13
CA SER A 21 20.34 -21.19 4.00
C SER A 21 20.95 -21.15 5.41
N HIS A 22 20.14 -21.46 6.44
CA HIS A 22 20.58 -21.51 7.83
C HIS A 22 21.72 -22.53 8.09
N LYS A 23 21.93 -23.49 7.18
CA LYS A 23 22.99 -24.51 7.29
C LYS A 23 24.36 -24.01 6.81
N LEU A 24 24.44 -22.80 6.24
CA LEU A 24 25.71 -22.23 5.80
C LEU A 24 26.58 -21.88 7.01
N LYS A 25 27.69 -22.62 7.16
CA LYS A 25 28.72 -22.26 8.14
C LYS A 25 29.28 -20.89 7.78
N GLN A 26 29.39 -20.03 8.79
CA GLN A 26 29.87 -18.64 8.66
C GLN A 26 31.29 -18.55 8.07
N ASN A 27 32.09 -19.63 8.14
CA ASN A 27 33.44 -19.73 7.56
C ASN A 27 33.47 -20.24 6.11
N SER A 28 32.33 -20.53 5.49
CA SER A 28 32.30 -21.01 4.10
C SER A 28 32.58 -19.86 3.12
N GLN A 29 33.33 -20.14 2.05
CA GLN A 29 33.59 -19.15 0.99
C GLN A 29 32.28 -18.62 0.37
N LEU A 30 31.25 -19.48 0.29
CA LEU A 30 29.94 -19.13 -0.22
C LEU A 30 29.22 -18.08 0.65
N TYR A 31 29.30 -18.19 1.99
CA TYR A 31 28.72 -17.20 2.89
C TYR A 31 29.36 -15.82 2.69
N THR A 32 30.70 -15.75 2.67
CA THR A 32 31.44 -14.50 2.45
C THR A 32 31.12 -13.89 1.08
N PHE A 33 30.98 -14.73 0.05
CA PHE A 33 30.58 -14.29 -1.29
C PHE A 33 29.16 -13.70 -1.30
N ILE A 34 28.18 -14.37 -0.69
CA ILE A 34 26.79 -13.90 -0.62
C ILE A 34 26.70 -12.57 0.13
N GLU A 35 27.39 -12.42 1.27
CA GLU A 35 27.40 -11.15 2.01
C GLU A 35 28.08 -10.02 1.21
N ALA A 36 29.21 -10.29 0.54
CA ALA A 36 29.84 -9.30 -0.34
C ALA A 36 28.89 -8.86 -1.48
N CYS A 37 28.22 -9.81 -2.13
CA CYS A 37 27.22 -9.53 -3.15
C CYS A 37 26.04 -8.70 -2.58
N ASN A 38 25.57 -9.01 -1.37
CA ASN A 38 24.48 -8.27 -0.73
C ASN A 38 24.82 -6.79 -0.52
N VAL A 39 26.06 -6.48 -0.14
CA VAL A 39 26.57 -5.11 -0.03
C VAL A 39 26.57 -4.44 -1.41
N ILE A 40 27.12 -5.12 -2.43
CA ILE A 40 27.18 -4.59 -3.81
C ILE A 40 25.77 -4.27 -4.33
N PHE A 41 24.81 -5.18 -4.15
CA PHE A 41 23.43 -4.95 -4.56
C PHE A 41 22.80 -3.76 -3.83
N ALA A 42 23.01 -3.64 -2.52
CA ALA A 42 22.51 -2.49 -1.76
C ALA A 42 23.06 -1.16 -2.31
N ILE A 43 24.35 -1.11 -2.65
CA ILE A 43 24.98 0.09 -3.25
C ILE A 43 24.36 0.38 -4.62
N LEU A 44 24.31 -0.61 -5.52
CA LEU A 44 23.76 -0.43 -6.87
C LEU A 44 22.31 0.07 -6.86
N PHE A 45 21.48 -0.48 -5.98
CA PHE A 45 20.08 -0.04 -5.84
C PHE A 45 19.95 1.33 -5.19
N THR A 46 20.87 1.71 -4.31
CA THR A 46 20.91 3.06 -3.74
C THR A 46 21.29 4.08 -4.80
N VAL A 47 22.29 3.78 -5.63
CA VAL A 47 22.68 4.63 -6.77
C VAL A 47 21.50 4.78 -7.74
N GLU A 48 20.83 3.69 -8.07
CA GLU A 48 19.63 3.72 -8.92
C GLU A 48 18.52 4.61 -8.34
N MET A 49 18.27 4.52 -7.04
CA MET A 49 17.31 5.37 -6.34
C MET A 49 17.70 6.86 -6.41
N ILE A 50 18.98 7.18 -6.18
CA ILE A 50 19.50 8.56 -6.27
C ILE A 50 19.38 9.10 -7.70
N LEU A 51 19.68 8.30 -8.72
CA LEU A 51 19.47 8.68 -10.12
C LEU A 51 18.01 8.99 -10.42
N LYS A 52 17.08 8.20 -9.88
CA LYS A 52 15.64 8.48 -10.00
C LYS A 52 15.23 9.75 -9.25
N PHE A 53 15.82 10.05 -8.08
CA PHE A 53 15.58 11.30 -7.36
C PHE A 53 16.00 12.52 -8.19
N ALA A 54 17.16 12.45 -8.84
CA ALA A 54 17.63 13.50 -9.72
C ALA A 54 16.76 13.65 -10.98
N ALA A 55 16.33 12.54 -11.60
CA ALA A 55 15.56 12.57 -12.83
C ALA A 55 14.08 12.95 -12.63
N LEU A 56 13.45 12.47 -11.56
CA LEU A 56 12.01 12.64 -11.31
C LEU A 56 11.69 13.75 -10.31
N GLY A 57 12.65 14.16 -9.49
CA GLY A 57 12.40 14.96 -8.28
C GLY A 57 11.93 14.09 -7.12
N VAL A 58 12.24 14.52 -5.89
CA VAL A 58 12.02 13.71 -4.67
C VAL A 58 10.55 13.76 -4.25
N ILE A 59 10.02 14.96 -4.04
CA ILE A 59 8.69 15.20 -3.45
C ILE A 59 7.75 15.82 -4.48
N LYS A 60 6.44 15.56 -4.32
CA LYS A 60 5.37 16.13 -5.14
C LYS A 60 5.39 17.66 -5.18
N TYR A 61 5.76 18.32 -4.09
CA TYR A 61 5.87 19.78 -3.98
C TYR A 61 7.32 20.17 -3.68
N PRO A 62 7.83 21.29 -4.23
CA PRO A 62 9.18 21.76 -3.94
C PRO A 62 9.31 22.22 -2.48
N PHE A 63 10.46 21.94 -1.85
CA PHE A 63 10.73 22.34 -0.45
C PHE A 63 10.70 23.86 -0.24
N PHE A 64 11.15 24.61 -1.25
CA PHE A 64 11.24 26.07 -1.24
C PHE A 64 10.25 26.67 -2.24
N ALA A 65 8.99 26.22 -2.23
CA ALA A 65 7.94 26.89 -2.99
C ALA A 65 7.85 28.36 -2.54
N LYS A 66 8.17 29.31 -3.44
CA LYS A 66 7.99 30.74 -3.15
C LYS A 66 6.52 31.12 -3.18
N ARG A 67 5.66 30.28 -3.77
CA ARG A 67 4.23 30.53 -3.98
C ARG A 67 3.37 29.39 -3.46
N THR A 68 2.22 29.71 -2.87
CA THR A 68 1.16 28.77 -2.49
C THR A 68 -0.06 28.96 -3.40
N TYR A 69 -0.78 27.87 -3.64
CA TYR A 69 -1.87 27.83 -4.62
C TYR A 69 -3.16 27.35 -3.97
N HIS A 70 -4.25 28.06 -4.24
CA HIS A 70 -5.58 27.75 -3.72
C HIS A 70 -6.60 27.78 -4.86
N HIS A 71 -7.42 26.74 -4.99
CA HIS A 71 -8.52 26.73 -5.95
C HIS A 71 -9.62 27.70 -5.51
N VAL A 72 -10.18 28.42 -6.48
CA VAL A 72 -11.37 29.24 -6.29
C VAL A 72 -12.58 28.36 -6.55
N THR A 73 -13.15 27.78 -5.49
CA THR A 73 -14.14 26.68 -5.59
C THR A 73 -15.60 27.14 -5.60
N THR A 74 -15.89 28.37 -5.18
CA THR A 74 -17.28 28.83 -5.06
C THR A 74 -17.89 29.10 -6.45
N GLU A 75 -19.07 28.52 -6.73
CA GLU A 75 -19.73 28.62 -8.04
C GLU A 75 -19.98 30.08 -8.48
N GLY A 76 -20.31 30.96 -7.53
CA GLY A 76 -20.47 32.40 -7.77
C GLY A 76 -19.16 33.09 -8.21
N ASP A 77 -18.03 32.69 -7.64
CA ASP A 77 -16.72 33.23 -8.03
C ASP A 77 -16.28 32.70 -9.40
N LEU A 78 -16.58 31.44 -9.72
CA LEU A 78 -16.29 30.87 -11.03
C LEU A 78 -17.06 31.59 -12.15
N HIS A 79 -18.33 31.94 -11.89
CA HIS A 79 -19.13 32.74 -12.81
C HIS A 79 -18.53 34.13 -13.04
N LYS A 80 -18.07 34.79 -11.98
CA LYS A 80 -17.39 36.09 -12.07
C LYS A 80 -16.16 36.02 -12.98
N TRP A 81 -15.31 35.00 -12.78
CA TRP A 81 -14.13 34.79 -13.63
C TRP A 81 -14.53 34.54 -15.08
N LYS A 82 -15.64 33.84 -15.34
CA LYS A 82 -16.11 33.57 -16.72
C LYS A 82 -16.37 34.86 -17.47
N VAL A 83 -17.01 35.83 -16.81
CA VAL A 83 -17.27 37.16 -17.37
C VAL A 83 -15.96 37.91 -17.62
N ILE A 84 -15.03 37.90 -16.66
CA ILE A 84 -13.74 38.61 -16.76
C ILE A 84 -12.90 38.05 -17.92
N CYS A 85 -12.72 36.73 -18.00
CA CYS A 85 -11.95 36.08 -19.07
C CYS A 85 -12.56 36.35 -20.44
N ARG A 86 -13.89 36.33 -20.55
CA ARG A 86 -14.58 36.65 -21.80
C ARG A 86 -14.33 38.09 -22.24
N GLN A 87 -14.48 39.06 -21.34
CA GLN A 87 -14.21 40.46 -21.64
C GLN A 87 -12.75 40.68 -22.07
N GLN A 88 -11.81 39.97 -21.43
CA GLN A 88 -10.39 40.05 -21.81
C GLN A 88 -10.16 39.44 -23.20
N PHE A 89 -10.78 38.30 -23.51
CA PHE A 89 -10.69 37.67 -24.82
C PHE A 89 -11.19 38.61 -25.93
N GLU A 90 -12.35 39.23 -25.73
CA GLU A 90 -12.96 40.18 -26.68
C GLU A 90 -12.11 41.45 -26.87
N LYS A 91 -11.32 41.87 -25.87
CA LYS A 91 -10.42 43.02 -25.96
C LYS A 91 -9.11 42.71 -26.68
N THR A 92 -8.52 41.54 -26.40
CA THR A 92 -7.17 41.19 -26.85
C THR A 92 -7.16 40.45 -28.18
N TYR A 93 -8.05 39.47 -28.38
CA TYR A 93 -7.95 38.52 -29.50
C TYR A 93 -8.94 38.82 -30.63
N LYS A 94 -10.04 39.54 -30.36
CA LYS A 94 -11.03 39.93 -31.39
C LYS A 94 -10.44 40.72 -32.56
N LEU A 95 -9.35 41.43 -32.31
CA LEU A 95 -8.65 42.24 -33.31
C LEU A 95 -7.77 41.40 -34.24
N LEU A 96 -7.50 40.15 -33.88
CA LEU A 96 -6.67 39.25 -34.66
C LEU A 96 -7.49 38.58 -35.77
N PRO A 97 -6.97 38.50 -37.00
CA PRO A 97 -7.66 37.88 -38.14
C PRO A 97 -8.09 36.43 -37.87
N GLU A 98 -7.32 35.70 -37.07
CA GLU A 98 -7.53 34.30 -36.72
C GLU A 98 -8.74 34.07 -35.79
N TYR A 99 -9.14 35.07 -34.99
CA TYR A 99 -10.18 34.94 -33.95
C TYR A 99 -11.36 35.90 -34.17
N LYS A 100 -11.55 36.36 -35.42
CA LYS A 100 -12.46 37.45 -35.79
C LYS A 100 -13.96 37.10 -35.68
N ASP A 101 -14.33 35.83 -35.83
CA ASP A 101 -15.73 35.36 -35.76
C ASP A 101 -16.17 35.09 -34.30
N VAL A 102 -16.50 36.17 -33.59
CA VAL A 102 -16.80 36.18 -32.13
C VAL A 102 -17.99 35.28 -31.73
N ASP A 103 -18.99 35.11 -32.60
CA ASP A 103 -20.22 34.36 -32.25
C ASP A 103 -19.99 32.86 -32.08
N GLN A 104 -18.91 32.31 -32.65
CA GLN A 104 -18.49 30.91 -32.45
C GLN A 104 -17.85 30.67 -31.07
N TYR A 105 -17.34 31.72 -30.42
CA TYR A 105 -16.62 31.61 -29.14
C TYR A 105 -17.53 31.87 -27.92
N ARG A 106 -18.82 32.17 -28.16
CA ARG A 106 -19.80 32.52 -27.11
C ARG A 106 -20.11 31.35 -26.16
N ARG A 107 -19.87 30.09 -26.59
CA ARG A 107 -20.16 28.87 -25.82
C ARG A 107 -19.00 28.36 -24.94
N GLY A 108 -17.92 29.12 -24.79
CA GLY A 108 -16.83 28.75 -23.88
C GLY A 108 -17.22 28.80 -22.39
N GLY A 109 -16.46 28.10 -21.56
CA GLY A 109 -16.65 28.01 -20.12
C GLY A 109 -15.33 28.08 -19.36
N ILE A 110 -15.39 28.43 -18.07
CA ILE A 110 -14.25 28.25 -17.18
C ILE A 110 -14.26 26.83 -16.66
N TYR A 111 -13.11 26.17 -16.81
CA TYR A 111 -12.86 24.86 -16.26
C TYR A 111 -12.33 24.93 -14.82
N ASP A 112 -11.37 25.82 -14.57
CA ASP A 112 -10.75 25.98 -13.25
C ASP A 112 -10.18 27.39 -13.08
N CYS A 113 -10.11 27.88 -11.85
CA CYS A 113 -9.43 29.12 -11.49
C CYS A 113 -8.63 28.95 -10.20
N VAL A 114 -7.34 29.28 -10.26
CA VAL A 114 -6.41 29.12 -9.14
C VAL A 114 -5.86 30.49 -8.74
N GLN A 115 -5.89 30.76 -7.44
CA GLN A 115 -5.19 31.87 -6.81
C GLN A 115 -3.77 31.42 -6.43
N CYS A 116 -2.77 32.15 -6.90
CA CYS A 116 -1.37 31.97 -6.59
C CYS A 116 -0.88 33.14 -5.71
N VAL A 117 -0.44 32.83 -4.50
CA VAL A 117 0.00 33.81 -3.50
C VAL A 117 1.48 33.61 -3.25
N LYS A 118 2.30 34.66 -3.41
CA LYS A 118 3.70 34.60 -2.98
C LYS A 118 3.76 34.55 -1.45
N LYS A 119 4.58 33.65 -0.89
CA LYS A 119 4.83 33.55 0.56
C LYS A 119 5.29 34.93 1.07
N PRO A 120 4.74 35.43 2.20
CA PRO A 120 5.00 36.81 2.63
C PRO A 120 6.49 37.00 2.88
N ASP A 121 7.07 37.95 2.15
CA ASP A 121 8.41 38.47 2.40
C ASP A 121 8.22 39.80 3.14
N ALA A 122 8.99 40.06 4.20
CA ALA A 122 8.65 41.04 5.24
C ALA A 122 8.50 42.50 4.74
N ASN A 123 8.84 42.80 3.48
CA ASN A 123 8.93 44.16 2.93
C ASN A 123 8.23 44.37 1.56
N VAL A 124 7.44 43.42 1.04
CA VAL A 124 6.75 43.58 -0.28
C VAL A 124 5.26 43.23 -0.16
N PRO A 125 4.32 44.04 -0.68
CA PRO A 125 2.91 43.67 -0.73
C PRO A 125 2.72 42.33 -1.45
N ASN A 126 1.82 41.48 -0.96
CA ASN A 126 1.61 40.14 -1.50
C ASN A 126 1.23 40.20 -2.99
N ASP A 127 2.13 39.75 -3.87
CA ASP A 127 1.82 39.55 -5.29
C ASP A 127 0.86 38.36 -5.45
N VAL A 128 -0.43 38.64 -5.48
CA VAL A 128 -1.49 37.66 -5.73
C VAL A 128 -1.82 37.61 -7.21
N TYR A 129 -1.57 36.46 -7.81
CA TYR A 129 -1.92 36.13 -9.19
C TYR A 129 -3.17 35.25 -9.23
N TYR A 130 -3.97 35.40 -10.27
CA TYR A 130 -5.10 34.53 -10.55
C TYR A 130 -4.92 33.96 -11.95
N ILE A 131 -4.96 32.63 -12.05
CA ILE A 131 -4.85 31.89 -13.31
C ILE A 131 -6.21 31.28 -13.57
N ALA A 132 -6.87 31.70 -14.65
CA ALA A 132 -8.17 31.19 -15.05
C ALA A 132 -8.02 30.36 -16.33
N HIS A 133 -8.41 29.09 -16.27
CA HIS A 133 -8.43 28.18 -17.40
C HIS A 133 -9.79 28.26 -18.11
N TYR A 134 -9.78 28.80 -19.31
CA TYR A 134 -10.95 28.96 -20.16
C TYR A 134 -10.90 27.96 -21.32
N MET A 135 -11.94 27.14 -21.41
CA MET A 135 -12.10 26.11 -22.44
C MET A 135 -13.12 26.58 -23.48
N PHE A 136 -12.77 26.46 -24.75
CA PHE A 136 -13.68 26.75 -25.86
C PHE A 136 -14.26 25.42 -26.38
N THR A 137 -15.53 25.15 -26.10
CA THR A 137 -16.16 23.84 -26.34
C THR A 137 -16.20 23.43 -27.82
N GLU A 138 -16.23 24.39 -28.74
CA GLU A 138 -16.35 24.13 -30.18
C GLU A 138 -15.01 24.20 -30.93
N GLN A 139 -13.93 24.66 -30.29
CA GLN A 139 -12.62 24.82 -30.92
C GLN A 139 -11.56 24.00 -30.19
N LYS A 140 -10.64 23.38 -30.92
CA LYS A 140 -9.61 22.49 -30.37
C LYS A 140 -8.50 23.22 -29.60
N PHE A 141 -8.77 24.38 -29.01
CA PHE A 141 -7.78 25.13 -28.24
C PHE A 141 -8.31 25.59 -26.89
N ASN A 142 -7.40 25.65 -25.91
CA ASN A 142 -7.67 26.14 -24.57
C ASN A 142 -6.77 27.34 -24.26
N ILE A 143 -7.27 28.29 -23.48
CA ILE A 143 -6.52 29.48 -23.07
C ILE A 143 -6.48 29.56 -21.55
N ARG A 144 -5.31 29.87 -21.01
CA ARG A 144 -5.15 30.28 -19.61
C ARG A 144 -4.86 31.76 -19.55
N PHE A 145 -5.63 32.49 -18.76
CA PHE A 145 -5.44 33.92 -18.52
C PHE A 145 -4.82 34.16 -17.15
N LEU A 146 -3.85 35.07 -17.10
CA LEU A 146 -3.19 35.50 -15.88
C LEU A 146 -3.64 36.93 -15.51
N PHE A 147 -4.04 37.10 -14.26
CA PHE A 147 -4.45 38.39 -13.71
C PHE A 147 -3.74 38.70 -12.38
N ILE A 148 -3.56 39.97 -12.07
CA ILE A 148 -3.16 40.47 -10.74
C ILE A 148 -4.30 41.30 -10.17
N LYS A 149 -4.55 41.17 -8.86
CA LYS A 149 -5.53 42.00 -8.14
C LYS A 149 -4.93 43.37 -7.82
N GLU A 150 -5.59 44.45 -8.27
CA GLU A 150 -5.13 45.83 -8.00
C GLU A 150 -5.95 46.54 -6.93
N ALA A 151 -7.27 46.29 -6.91
CA ALA A 151 -8.20 46.84 -5.93
C ALA A 151 -9.36 45.84 -5.73
N GLU A 152 -10.28 46.14 -4.81
CA GLU A 152 -11.52 45.38 -4.69
C GLU A 152 -12.25 45.36 -6.04
N ASN A 153 -12.45 44.15 -6.58
CA ASN A 153 -13.07 43.89 -7.88
C ASN A 153 -12.37 44.44 -9.14
N ARG A 154 -11.12 44.91 -9.07
CA ARG A 154 -10.32 45.26 -10.25
C ARG A 154 -9.12 44.34 -10.43
N TYR A 155 -9.06 43.71 -11.60
CA TYR A 155 -8.02 42.76 -11.99
C TYR A 155 -7.32 43.26 -13.24
N ARG A 156 -5.97 43.30 -13.21
CA ARG A 156 -5.14 43.69 -14.33
C ARG A 156 -4.66 42.44 -15.06
N TYR A 157 -4.88 42.38 -16.37
CA TYR A 157 -4.33 41.33 -17.24
C TYR A 157 -2.81 41.41 -17.32
N LYS A 158 -2.14 40.27 -17.18
CA LYS A 158 -0.68 40.17 -17.27
C LYS A 158 -0.20 39.33 -18.44
N GLY A 159 -0.96 38.31 -18.83
CA GLY A 159 -0.50 37.39 -19.86
C GLY A 159 -1.42 36.20 -20.06
N SER A 160 -1.09 35.38 -21.05
CA SER A 160 -1.89 34.23 -21.45
C SER A 160 -1.05 33.08 -21.99
N TYR A 161 -1.54 31.86 -21.81
CA TYR A 161 -0.98 30.65 -22.42
C TYR A 161 -2.03 30.00 -23.32
N LEU A 162 -1.58 29.52 -24.47
CA LEU A 162 -2.42 28.83 -25.46
C LEU A 162 -2.02 27.36 -25.53
N LEU A 163 -3.03 26.51 -25.65
CA LEU A 163 -2.89 25.08 -25.93
C LEU A 163 -3.64 24.79 -27.23
N ASN A 164 -2.94 24.46 -28.31
CA ASN A 164 -3.54 24.12 -29.61
C ASN A 164 -2.77 22.94 -30.27
N GLU A 165 -3.28 22.42 -31.39
CA GLU A 165 -2.60 21.42 -32.21
C GLU A 165 -1.25 21.94 -32.73
N THR A 166 -1.15 23.24 -33.03
CA THR A 166 0.09 23.92 -33.45
C THR A 166 1.16 23.94 -32.36
N THR A 167 0.77 23.90 -31.08
CA THR A 167 1.71 23.85 -29.93
C THR A 167 2.02 22.42 -29.48
N HIS A 168 1.73 21.41 -30.32
CA HIS A 168 1.89 19.99 -30.00
C HIS A 168 1.18 19.55 -28.71
N ARG A 169 0.01 20.16 -28.40
CA ARG A 169 -0.73 19.92 -27.15
C ARG A 169 0.10 20.20 -25.89
N ARG A 170 0.99 21.18 -25.95
CA ARG A 170 1.68 21.75 -24.79
C ARG A 170 1.25 23.19 -24.58
N TRP A 171 1.11 23.59 -23.33
CA TRP A 171 0.86 24.98 -22.96
C TRP A 171 2.08 25.81 -23.33
N ALA A 172 1.89 26.78 -24.22
CA ALA A 172 2.94 27.71 -24.63
C ALA A 172 2.50 29.14 -24.31
N PRO A 173 3.44 30.05 -23.98
CA PRO A 173 3.11 31.46 -23.87
C PRO A 173 2.55 31.96 -25.20
N PHE A 174 1.51 32.78 -25.14
CA PHE A 174 0.98 33.41 -26.35
C PHE A 174 1.91 34.56 -26.77
N GLU A 175 2.41 34.48 -27.99
CA GLU A 175 3.26 35.50 -28.61
C GLU A 175 2.56 36.01 -29.87
N ASP A 176 2.38 37.33 -29.97
CA ASP A 176 1.85 37.97 -31.19
C ASP A 176 2.69 39.20 -31.54
N ASN A 177 3.05 39.34 -32.82
CA ASN A 177 3.82 40.47 -33.36
C ASN A 177 5.10 40.85 -32.57
N GLY A 178 5.78 39.86 -31.97
CA GLY A 178 6.97 40.07 -31.15
C GLY A 178 6.71 40.60 -29.73
N VAL A 179 5.44 40.75 -29.33
CA VAL A 179 5.02 41.08 -27.98
C VAL A 179 4.76 39.79 -27.21
N ASN A 180 5.60 39.53 -26.21
CA ASN A 180 5.46 38.36 -25.35
C ASN A 180 4.41 38.65 -24.27
N HIS A 181 3.28 37.94 -24.34
CA HIS A 181 2.25 37.96 -23.29
C HIS A 181 2.42 36.80 -22.30
N GLY A 182 3.61 36.21 -22.20
CA GLY A 182 3.96 35.10 -21.29
C GLY A 182 4.60 35.56 -19.97
N CYS A 183 4.72 34.62 -19.02
CA CYS A 183 5.31 34.87 -17.70
C CYS A 183 6.84 34.71 -17.70
N ASN A 184 7.57 35.39 -18.59
CA ASN A 184 9.03 35.24 -18.66
C ASN A 184 9.80 35.88 -17.47
N TRP A 185 9.10 36.35 -16.44
CA TRP A 185 9.69 37.01 -15.27
C TRP A 185 9.74 36.12 -14.01
N ASP A 186 8.98 35.01 -13.97
CA ASP A 186 8.89 34.13 -12.80
C ASP A 186 8.72 32.65 -13.21
N ASP A 187 9.79 31.87 -12.98
CA ASP A 187 9.86 30.45 -13.36
C ASP A 187 8.79 29.58 -12.68
N GLU A 188 8.41 29.87 -11.42
CA GLU A 188 7.38 29.11 -10.70
C GLU A 188 5.99 29.34 -11.30
N LEU A 189 5.70 30.59 -11.68
CA LEU A 189 4.43 30.95 -12.31
C LEU A 189 4.33 30.36 -13.73
N HIS A 190 5.43 30.37 -14.47
CA HIS A 190 5.51 29.69 -15.76
C HIS A 190 5.25 28.19 -15.63
N GLN A 191 5.83 27.52 -14.63
CA GLN A 191 5.62 26.10 -14.37
C GLN A 191 4.14 25.77 -14.10
N VAL A 192 3.44 26.60 -13.33
CA VAL A 192 2.01 26.42 -13.03
C VAL A 192 1.14 26.66 -14.25
N CYS A 193 1.44 27.71 -15.02
CA CYS A 193 0.74 28.04 -16.26
C CYS A 193 0.92 26.97 -17.34
N THR A 194 1.95 26.14 -17.24
CA THR A 194 2.23 25.05 -18.19
C THR A 194 1.84 23.66 -17.66
N SER A 195 1.59 23.52 -16.35
CA SER A 195 1.22 22.23 -15.75
C SER A 195 -0.21 21.82 -16.06
N VAL A 196 -0.49 20.51 -16.14
CA VAL A 196 -1.83 20.02 -16.52
C VAL A 196 -2.91 20.45 -15.53
N LEU A 197 -2.60 20.45 -14.23
CA LEU A 197 -3.55 20.68 -13.13
C LEU A 197 -3.49 22.11 -12.53
N LEU A 198 -2.85 23.07 -13.20
CA LEU A 198 -2.64 24.43 -12.67
C LEU A 198 -2.03 24.43 -11.25
N SER A 199 -1.07 23.54 -11.01
CA SER A 199 -0.34 23.45 -9.74
C SER A 199 1.18 23.42 -9.99
N ASP A 200 1.93 23.73 -8.94
CA ASP A 200 3.38 23.53 -8.84
C ASP A 200 3.76 22.07 -8.56
N ALA A 201 2.77 21.19 -8.47
CA ALA A 201 2.98 19.79 -8.16
C ALA A 201 3.75 19.09 -9.29
N ASN A 202 4.92 18.57 -8.96
CA ASN A 202 5.60 17.61 -9.81
C ASN A 202 4.87 16.25 -9.71
N THR A 203 3.89 16.06 -10.57
CA THR A 203 3.09 14.83 -10.64
C THR A 203 3.93 13.59 -10.95
N ASN A 204 5.12 13.78 -11.56
CA ASN A 204 6.07 12.73 -11.87
C ASN A 204 7.11 12.48 -10.76
N ALA A 205 7.01 13.16 -9.61
CA ALA A 205 7.94 13.00 -8.50
C ALA A 205 8.02 11.56 -7.98
N TYR A 206 9.21 11.17 -7.52
CA TYR A 206 9.51 9.81 -7.08
C TYR A 206 8.52 9.32 -6.03
N PHE A 207 8.32 10.07 -4.95
CA PHE A 207 7.44 9.68 -3.85
C PHE A 207 5.95 9.84 -4.15
N THR A 208 5.54 10.28 -5.34
CA THR A 208 4.12 10.26 -5.74
C THR A 208 3.65 8.84 -6.07
N SER A 209 4.54 7.98 -6.59
CA SER A 209 4.21 6.60 -6.95
C SER A 209 4.35 5.64 -5.75
N ASN A 210 3.27 4.92 -5.43
CA ASN A 210 3.28 3.89 -4.37
C ASN A 210 4.31 2.78 -4.64
N TRP A 211 4.58 2.46 -5.90
CA TRP A 211 5.59 1.47 -6.28
C TRP A 211 7.02 1.95 -6.03
N ASN A 212 7.28 3.25 -6.23
CA ASN A 212 8.56 3.86 -5.90
C ASN A 212 8.74 3.96 -4.38
N ARG A 213 7.67 4.22 -3.61
CA ARG A 213 7.71 4.17 -2.14
C ARG A 213 8.10 2.78 -1.62
N LEU A 214 7.53 1.72 -2.20
CA LEU A 214 7.89 0.34 -1.87
C LEU A 214 9.35 0.04 -2.20
N ASP A 215 9.82 0.44 -3.39
CA ASP A 215 11.22 0.27 -3.81
C ASP A 215 12.19 0.98 -2.85
N ALA A 216 11.90 2.23 -2.49
CA ALA A 216 12.65 3.01 -1.51
C ALA A 216 12.64 2.37 -0.11
N PHE A 217 11.50 1.84 0.35
CA PHE A 217 11.44 1.14 1.64
C PHE A 217 12.38 -0.06 1.66
N VAL A 218 12.41 -0.87 0.60
CA VAL A 218 13.33 -2.01 0.52
C VAL A 218 14.79 -1.56 0.44
N VAL A 219 15.10 -0.44 -0.23
CA VAL A 219 16.47 0.12 -0.27
C VAL A 219 16.88 0.57 1.13
N PHE A 220 15.98 1.27 1.81
CA PHE A 220 16.18 1.76 3.16
C PHE A 220 16.42 0.64 4.17
N VAL A 221 15.60 -0.42 4.17
CA VAL A 221 15.82 -1.62 5.00
C VAL A 221 17.18 -2.26 4.71
N SER A 222 17.57 -2.33 3.44
CA SER A 222 18.88 -2.87 3.05
C SER A 222 20.04 -2.00 3.59
N LEU A 223 19.91 -0.66 3.54
CA LEU A 223 20.91 0.25 4.11
C LEU A 223 20.97 0.17 5.63
N LEU A 224 19.81 0.12 6.32
CA LEU A 224 19.76 -0.05 7.77
C LEU A 224 20.41 -1.37 8.21
N SER A 225 20.22 -2.45 7.45
CA SER A 225 20.85 -3.74 7.76
C SER A 225 22.38 -3.71 7.67
N LEU A 226 22.95 -2.79 6.88
CA LEU A 226 24.40 -2.57 6.79
C LEU A 226 24.93 -1.72 7.94
N ILE A 227 24.16 -0.71 8.38
CA ILE A 227 24.54 0.17 9.48
C ILE A 227 24.43 -0.54 10.84
N PHE A 228 23.40 -1.39 11.00
CA PHE A 228 23.09 -2.09 12.25
C PHE A 228 23.13 -3.62 12.07
N PRO A 229 24.32 -4.23 11.91
CA PRO A 229 24.46 -5.67 11.65
C PRO A 229 24.03 -6.56 12.84
N SER A 230 23.93 -5.98 14.05
CA SER A 230 23.53 -6.68 15.28
C SER A 230 22.03 -7.01 15.34
N ILE A 231 21.19 -6.37 14.53
CA ILE A 231 19.74 -6.58 14.55
C ILE A 231 19.38 -7.69 13.55
N THR A 232 19.22 -8.92 14.04
CA THR A 232 18.89 -10.10 13.21
C THR A 232 17.61 -9.92 12.41
N PHE A 233 16.60 -9.25 12.95
CA PHE A 233 15.33 -9.00 12.25
C PHE A 233 15.48 -8.17 10.97
N LEU A 234 16.34 -7.14 10.96
CA LEU A 234 16.60 -6.33 9.76
C LEU A 234 17.22 -7.17 8.64
N ARG A 235 18.03 -8.18 9.01
CA ARG A 235 18.59 -9.15 8.07
C ARG A 235 17.50 -10.02 7.44
N SER A 236 16.49 -10.43 8.21
CA SER A 236 15.35 -11.21 7.72
C SER A 236 14.45 -10.41 6.77
N LEU A 237 14.30 -9.10 6.97
CA LEU A 237 13.52 -8.23 6.08
C LEU A 237 14.12 -8.11 4.66
N ARG A 238 15.36 -8.57 4.43
CA ARG A 238 15.92 -8.73 3.07
C ARG A 238 15.08 -9.68 2.20
N ALA A 239 14.29 -10.56 2.82
CA ALA A 239 13.32 -11.43 2.14
C ALA A 239 12.24 -10.67 1.37
N ILE A 240 12.06 -9.36 1.61
CA ILE A 240 11.10 -8.48 0.91
C ILE A 240 11.60 -8.06 -0.48
N ARG A 241 12.90 -8.20 -0.79
CA ARG A 241 13.51 -7.81 -2.08
C ARG A 241 12.78 -8.28 -3.34
N PRO A 242 12.22 -9.51 -3.42
CA PRO A 242 11.45 -9.95 -4.56
C PRO A 242 10.25 -9.06 -4.92
N LEU A 243 9.70 -8.31 -3.95
CA LEU A 243 8.61 -7.36 -4.22
C LEU A 243 9.00 -6.25 -5.22
N ARG A 244 10.29 -5.96 -5.38
CA ARG A 244 10.75 -5.00 -6.40
C ARG A 244 10.50 -5.48 -7.83
N ILE A 245 10.41 -6.79 -8.06
CA ILE A 245 10.03 -7.37 -9.36
C ILE A 245 8.58 -6.98 -9.66
N ALA A 246 7.70 -7.10 -8.66
CA ALA A 246 6.31 -6.69 -8.78
C ALA A 246 6.18 -5.18 -9.06
N ALA A 247 7.00 -4.35 -8.42
CA ALA A 247 7.06 -2.91 -8.64
C ALA A 247 7.54 -2.48 -10.04
N ARG A 248 8.00 -3.41 -10.88
CA ARG A 248 8.54 -3.12 -12.22
C ARG A 248 7.75 -3.77 -13.34
N ASN A 249 7.15 -4.94 -13.10
CA ASN A 249 6.37 -5.62 -14.11
C ASN A 249 4.93 -5.05 -14.16
N PRO A 250 4.52 -4.38 -15.25
CA PRO A 250 3.18 -3.80 -15.36
C PRO A 250 2.06 -4.83 -15.24
N ARG A 251 2.31 -6.09 -15.64
CA ARG A 251 1.33 -7.18 -15.51
C ARG A 251 1.10 -7.55 -14.03
N ILE A 252 2.18 -7.65 -13.26
CA ILE A 252 2.09 -7.94 -11.81
C ILE A 252 1.44 -6.77 -11.08
N LYS A 253 1.73 -5.52 -11.48
CA LYS A 253 1.04 -4.34 -10.93
C LYS A 253 -0.46 -4.39 -11.13
N LEU A 254 -0.91 -4.79 -12.32
CA LEU A 254 -2.34 -4.93 -12.61
C LEU A 254 -2.97 -5.95 -11.67
N VAL A 255 -2.38 -7.14 -11.56
CA VAL A 255 -2.87 -8.20 -10.66
C VAL A 255 -2.87 -7.76 -9.19
N LEU A 256 -1.81 -7.11 -8.72
CA LEU A 256 -1.75 -6.64 -7.34
C LEU A 256 -2.75 -5.50 -7.09
N ASN A 257 -2.95 -4.59 -8.04
CA ASN A 257 -3.95 -3.54 -7.92
C ASN A 257 -5.37 -4.11 -7.87
N THR A 258 -5.68 -5.13 -8.69
CA THR A 258 -6.99 -5.80 -8.65
C THR A 258 -7.20 -6.57 -7.34
N LEU A 259 -6.16 -7.23 -6.83
CA LEU A 259 -6.20 -7.86 -5.50
C LEU A 259 -6.43 -6.84 -4.38
N MET A 260 -5.69 -5.73 -4.38
CA MET A 260 -5.87 -4.67 -3.38
C MET A 260 -7.27 -4.04 -3.44
N ALA A 261 -7.85 -3.90 -4.64
CA ALA A 261 -9.21 -3.42 -4.80
C ALA A 261 -10.26 -4.39 -4.24
N ALA A 262 -9.95 -5.70 -4.19
CA ALA A 262 -10.83 -6.71 -3.61
C ALA A 262 -10.77 -6.77 -2.07
N ILE A 263 -9.72 -6.22 -1.43
CA ILE A 263 -9.55 -6.29 0.04
C ILE A 263 -10.65 -5.54 0.78
N ILE A 264 -11.00 -4.32 0.34
CA ILE A 264 -12.01 -3.48 1.02
C ILE A 264 -13.37 -4.17 1.09
N PRO A 265 -13.95 -4.65 -0.03
CA PRO A 265 -15.23 -5.34 0.04
C PRO A 265 -15.11 -6.66 0.83
N ALA A 266 -13.99 -7.40 0.71
CA ALA A 266 -13.78 -8.64 1.47
C ALA A 266 -13.71 -8.41 2.98
N GLY A 267 -13.18 -7.27 3.44
CA GLY A 267 -12.97 -6.98 4.85
C GLY A 267 -14.26 -7.02 5.69
N SER A 268 -15.37 -6.53 5.15
CA SER A 268 -16.67 -6.53 5.85
C SER A 268 -17.13 -7.95 6.19
N SER A 269 -17.01 -8.84 5.21
CA SER A 269 -17.36 -10.22 5.36
C SER A 269 -16.34 -10.93 6.27
N ILE A 270 -15.02 -10.63 6.16
CA ILE A 270 -13.98 -11.28 6.98
C ILE A 270 -14.26 -10.98 8.46
N LEU A 271 -14.65 -9.74 8.75
CA LEU A 271 -15.06 -9.33 10.08
C LEU A 271 -16.28 -10.12 10.56
N PHE A 272 -17.31 -10.30 9.73
CA PHE A 272 -18.48 -11.10 10.08
C PHE A 272 -18.14 -12.57 10.38
N ALA A 273 -17.31 -13.20 9.53
CA ALA A 273 -16.81 -14.55 9.76
C ALA A 273 -15.99 -14.65 11.06
N GLY A 274 -15.12 -13.67 11.30
CA GLY A 274 -14.32 -13.57 12.52
C GLY A 274 -15.19 -13.43 13.78
N LEU A 275 -16.29 -12.68 13.73
CA LEU A 275 -17.23 -12.58 14.86
C LEU A 275 -17.89 -13.93 15.19
N PHE A 276 -18.27 -14.71 14.18
CA PHE A 276 -18.81 -16.06 14.41
C PHE A 276 -17.78 -17.02 15.00
N MET A 277 -16.55 -17.00 14.47
CA MET A 277 -15.45 -17.80 15.04
C MET A 277 -15.14 -17.37 16.49
N LEU A 278 -15.23 -16.08 16.80
CA LEU A 278 -15.06 -15.56 18.16
C LEU A 278 -16.14 -16.08 19.12
N ILE A 279 -17.40 -16.13 18.70
CA ILE A 279 -18.49 -16.70 19.51
C ILE A 279 -18.19 -18.18 19.82
N LEU A 280 -17.83 -18.97 18.81
CA LEU A 280 -17.47 -20.39 19.00
C LEU A 280 -16.24 -20.55 19.91
N ALA A 281 -15.25 -19.66 19.80
CA ALA A 281 -14.09 -19.66 20.67
C ALA A 281 -14.46 -19.37 22.13
N ILE A 282 -15.35 -18.40 22.39
CA ILE A 282 -15.85 -18.11 23.74
C ILE A 282 -16.56 -19.33 24.31
N VAL A 283 -17.42 -19.99 23.52
CA VAL A 283 -18.09 -21.23 23.93
C VAL A 283 -17.08 -22.32 24.27
N GLY A 284 -16.07 -22.53 23.41
CA GLY A 284 -15.02 -23.52 23.65
C GLY A 284 -14.20 -23.24 24.91
N VAL A 285 -13.89 -21.97 25.20
CA VAL A 285 -13.18 -21.56 26.43
C VAL A 285 -13.99 -21.91 27.68
N GLN A 286 -15.31 -21.75 27.67
CA GLN A 286 -16.15 -22.13 28.82
C GLN A 286 -16.10 -23.63 29.10
N PHE A 287 -16.01 -24.47 28.07
CA PHE A 287 -16.00 -25.92 28.23
C PHE A 287 -14.62 -26.52 28.50
N LEU A 288 -13.55 -25.99 27.90
CA LEU A 288 -12.28 -26.71 27.79
C LEU A 288 -11.07 -25.95 28.36
N SER A 289 -11.27 -24.76 28.93
CA SER A 289 -10.18 -23.99 29.55
C SER A 289 -9.50 -24.77 30.67
N GLY A 290 -8.18 -24.96 30.55
CA GLY A 290 -7.35 -25.66 31.52
C GLY A 290 -7.50 -27.19 31.53
N ARG A 291 -8.30 -27.77 30.63
CA ARG A 291 -8.61 -29.22 30.60
C ARG A 291 -7.88 -30.00 29.51
N MET A 292 -7.25 -29.31 28.55
CA MET A 292 -6.56 -29.94 27.40
C MET A 292 -5.04 -30.06 27.60
N SER A 293 -4.63 -30.50 28.79
CA SER A 293 -3.23 -30.72 29.14
C SER A 293 -2.99 -32.20 29.48
N TYR A 294 -1.75 -32.66 29.34
CA TYR A 294 -1.36 -34.04 29.60
C TYR A 294 0.10 -34.09 30.05
N CYS A 295 0.48 -35.24 30.61
CA CYS A 295 1.83 -35.49 31.05
C CYS A 295 2.63 -36.21 29.95
N SER A 296 3.76 -35.66 29.52
CA SER A 296 4.63 -36.29 28.49
C SER A 296 6.12 -36.08 28.76
N ILE A 297 6.96 -36.96 28.18
CA ILE A 297 8.42 -36.80 28.20
C ILE A 297 8.84 -35.71 27.21
N PHE A 298 9.74 -34.84 27.63
CA PHE A 298 10.41 -33.89 26.76
C PHE A 298 11.91 -33.90 26.97
N ASP A 299 12.68 -34.34 25.98
CA ASP A 299 14.13 -34.28 26.06
C ASP A 299 14.65 -32.97 25.45
N ASP A 300 15.34 -32.16 26.25
CA ASP A 300 15.90 -30.88 25.81
C ASP A 300 17.01 -31.13 24.78
N GLY A 301 16.72 -30.86 23.51
CA GLY A 301 17.69 -30.93 22.41
C GLY A 301 17.53 -32.11 21.45
N MET A 302 16.47 -32.92 21.57
CA MET A 302 16.16 -33.95 20.58
C MET A 302 15.35 -33.40 19.39
N ASP A 303 15.75 -33.85 18.19
CA ASP A 303 15.03 -33.64 16.94
C ASP A 303 13.67 -34.36 17.03
N TYR A 304 12.57 -33.61 16.91
CA TYR A 304 11.19 -34.13 16.98
C TYR A 304 10.92 -35.29 16.01
N SER A 305 11.76 -35.47 14.99
CA SER A 305 11.68 -36.60 14.06
C SER A 305 12.13 -37.96 14.63
N LEU A 306 12.74 -38.00 15.82
CA LEU A 306 13.31 -39.20 16.44
C LEU A 306 12.47 -39.77 17.60
N VAL A 307 11.38 -39.12 18.02
CA VAL A 307 10.44 -39.67 19.01
C VAL A 307 9.34 -40.41 18.23
N PRO A 308 9.33 -41.76 18.22
CA PRO A 308 8.44 -42.51 17.32
C PRO A 308 6.96 -42.47 17.74
N GLU A 309 6.69 -42.09 18.99
CA GLU A 309 5.36 -41.92 19.56
C GLU A 309 5.48 -40.95 20.74
N GLU A 310 4.65 -39.90 20.77
CA GLU A 310 4.53 -39.06 21.94
C GLU A 310 3.93 -39.90 23.09
N ILE A 311 4.77 -40.37 24.01
CA ILE A 311 4.32 -41.19 25.14
C ILE A 311 3.57 -40.27 26.11
N ARG A 312 2.25 -40.46 26.20
CA ARG A 312 1.36 -39.80 27.17
C ARG A 312 1.24 -40.67 28.41
N TYR A 313 1.42 -40.08 29.58
CA TYR A 313 1.29 -40.74 30.88
C TYR A 313 -0.05 -40.39 31.50
N ASP A 314 -0.69 -41.39 32.11
CA ASP A 314 -1.91 -41.26 32.91
C ASP A 314 -1.58 -40.73 34.32
N LEU A 315 -0.79 -39.64 34.40
CA LEU A 315 -0.36 -39.01 35.64
C LEU A 315 -1.06 -37.66 35.83
N ALA A 316 -1.56 -37.40 37.04
CA ALA A 316 -2.10 -36.09 37.38
C ALA A 316 -1.00 -35.02 37.39
N LYS A 317 -1.37 -33.75 37.30
CA LYS A 317 -0.43 -32.63 37.24
C LYS A 317 0.51 -32.56 38.46
N GLU A 318 0.01 -32.91 39.64
CA GLU A 318 0.81 -32.95 40.87
C GLU A 318 1.83 -34.09 40.89
N GLU A 319 1.58 -35.15 40.13
CA GLU A 319 2.46 -36.32 40.00
C GLU A 319 3.38 -36.21 38.77
N CYS A 320 3.07 -35.29 37.85
CA CYS A 320 3.78 -35.05 36.60
C CYS A 320 5.05 -34.20 36.82
N HIS A 321 5.97 -34.74 37.61
CA HIS A 321 7.28 -34.17 37.89
C HIS A 321 8.36 -35.21 37.64
N SER A 322 9.58 -34.75 37.32
CA SER A 322 10.71 -35.64 37.09
C SER A 322 11.04 -36.44 38.35
N THR A 323 10.91 -37.76 38.27
CA THR A 323 11.27 -38.74 39.31
C THR A 323 12.37 -39.67 38.80
N GLU A 324 12.95 -40.51 39.67
CA GLU A 324 13.95 -41.50 39.26
C GLU A 324 13.42 -42.48 38.20
N GLU A 325 12.12 -42.75 38.20
CA GLU A 325 11.44 -43.63 37.24
C GLU A 325 11.11 -42.92 35.91
N HIS A 326 10.97 -41.59 35.93
CA HIS A 326 10.56 -40.77 34.80
C HIS A 326 11.44 -39.50 34.67
N PRO A 327 12.71 -39.66 34.24
CA PRO A 327 13.56 -38.51 33.94
C PRO A 327 12.96 -37.76 32.74
N ASN A 328 12.81 -36.44 32.86
CA ASN A 328 12.36 -35.53 31.79
C ASN A 328 10.84 -35.52 31.48
N VAL A 329 9.99 -35.95 32.40
CA VAL A 329 8.53 -35.78 32.29
C VAL A 329 8.08 -34.37 32.70
N ARG A 330 7.15 -33.78 31.94
CA ARG A 330 6.56 -32.48 32.22
C ARG A 330 5.08 -32.40 31.84
N TRP A 331 4.35 -31.53 32.52
CA TRP A 331 2.97 -31.20 32.20
C TRP A 331 2.92 -30.27 30.99
N VAL A 332 2.42 -30.77 29.86
CA VAL A 332 2.33 -30.04 28.60
C VAL A 332 0.88 -29.72 28.28
N THR A 333 0.65 -28.55 27.70
CA THR A 333 -0.66 -28.19 27.18
C THR A 333 -0.65 -28.35 25.66
N ASN A 334 -1.72 -28.90 25.10
CA ASN A 334 -1.87 -29.01 23.64
C ASN A 334 -1.68 -27.64 22.97
N VAL A 335 -1.01 -27.59 21.81
CA VAL A 335 -0.78 -26.34 21.07
C VAL A 335 -2.11 -25.67 20.71
N PHE A 336 -3.06 -26.45 20.19
CA PHE A 336 -4.43 -26.03 19.93
C PHE A 336 -5.31 -26.40 21.13
N ASN A 337 -5.69 -25.40 21.91
CA ASN A 337 -6.51 -25.52 23.12
C ASN A 337 -7.45 -24.32 23.28
N PHE A 338 -8.27 -24.34 24.33
CA PHE A 338 -9.23 -23.29 24.65
C PHE A 338 -8.95 -22.60 26.00
N ASP A 339 -7.68 -22.44 26.37
CA ASP A 339 -7.31 -21.81 27.66
C ASP A 339 -7.62 -20.32 27.68
N ASN A 340 -7.48 -19.65 26.53
CA ASN A 340 -7.78 -18.24 26.34
C ASN A 340 -8.47 -17.99 25.01
N ILE A 341 -9.15 -16.84 24.90
CA ILE A 341 -9.98 -16.50 23.73
C ILE A 341 -9.16 -16.47 22.43
N LEU A 342 -7.91 -15.97 22.47
CA LEU A 342 -7.06 -15.90 21.28
C LEU A 342 -6.65 -17.30 20.79
N ASN A 343 -6.23 -18.19 21.70
CA ASN A 343 -5.88 -19.55 21.31
C ASN A 343 -7.10 -20.38 20.91
N GLY A 344 -8.24 -20.15 21.57
CA GLY A 344 -9.53 -20.71 21.17
C GLY A 344 -9.92 -20.26 19.76
N PHE A 345 -9.72 -18.98 19.42
CA PHE A 345 -9.98 -18.46 18.07
C PHE A 345 -9.07 -19.13 17.02
N VAL A 346 -7.77 -19.25 17.29
CA VAL A 346 -6.82 -19.96 16.40
C VAL A 346 -7.23 -21.42 16.24
N THR A 347 -7.65 -22.08 17.32
CA THR A 347 -8.11 -23.46 17.31
C THR A 347 -9.38 -23.62 16.46
N VAL A 348 -10.39 -22.76 16.64
CA VAL A 348 -11.61 -22.74 15.79
C VAL A 348 -11.28 -22.48 14.32
N PHE A 349 -10.32 -21.59 14.02
CA PHE A 349 -9.89 -21.32 12.65
C PHE A 349 -9.23 -22.54 11.97
N VAL A 350 -8.43 -23.30 12.71
CA VAL A 350 -7.82 -24.56 12.22
C VAL A 350 -8.88 -25.63 12.03
N LEU A 351 -9.81 -25.77 12.98
CA LEU A 351 -10.96 -26.68 12.87
C LEU A 351 -11.82 -26.34 11.65
N SER A 352 -12.10 -25.06 11.38
CA SER A 352 -12.90 -24.64 10.22
C SER A 352 -12.17 -24.86 8.89
N ALA A 353 -10.84 -24.97 8.90
CA ALA A 353 -10.03 -25.37 7.76
C ALA A 353 -9.98 -26.90 7.53
N TRP A 354 -10.66 -27.70 8.37
CA TRP A 354 -10.61 -29.17 8.35
C TRP A 354 -9.22 -29.76 8.59
N ASP A 355 -8.32 -29.00 9.22
CA ASP A 355 -6.97 -29.45 9.53
C ASP A 355 -6.88 -29.90 10.99
N GLY A 356 -6.26 -31.06 11.24
CA GLY A 356 -6.06 -31.60 12.58
C GLY A 356 -7.31 -31.80 13.46
N TRP A 357 -8.52 -31.70 12.89
CA TRP A 357 -9.77 -31.61 13.65
C TRP A 357 -10.07 -32.85 14.49
N ASN A 358 -9.71 -34.03 13.96
CA ASN A 358 -9.92 -35.29 14.64
C ASN A 358 -9.08 -35.38 15.91
N LEU A 359 -7.80 -35.01 15.85
CA LEU A 359 -6.88 -35.05 16.98
C LEU A 359 -7.32 -34.06 18.08
N ILE A 360 -7.67 -32.84 17.69
CA ILE A 360 -8.11 -31.80 18.64
C ILE A 360 -9.43 -32.21 19.31
N MET A 361 -10.37 -32.77 18.55
CA MET A 361 -11.64 -33.27 19.07
C MET A 361 -11.42 -34.42 20.06
N TRP A 362 -10.59 -35.41 19.73
CA TRP A 362 -10.31 -36.53 20.63
C TRP A 362 -9.61 -36.07 21.91
N ASN A 363 -8.65 -35.15 21.82
CA ASN A 363 -8.02 -34.54 23.00
C ASN A 363 -9.03 -33.82 23.90
N ALA A 364 -10.11 -33.28 23.33
CA ALA A 364 -11.17 -32.64 24.10
C ALA A 364 -12.15 -33.66 24.69
N VAL A 365 -12.51 -34.71 23.95
CA VAL A 365 -13.36 -35.82 24.45
C VAL A 365 -12.69 -36.54 25.62
N ASP A 366 -11.37 -36.68 25.58
CA ASP A 366 -10.58 -37.31 26.63
C ASP A 366 -10.29 -36.34 27.79
N ALA A 367 -10.69 -35.07 27.70
CA ALA A 367 -10.41 -34.09 28.73
C ALA A 367 -11.12 -34.44 30.05
N THR A 368 -10.45 -34.16 31.16
CA THR A 368 -10.91 -34.40 32.54
C THR A 368 -10.96 -33.07 33.32
N GLU A 369 -10.96 -33.12 34.64
CA GLU A 369 -10.88 -31.91 35.45
C GLU A 369 -9.50 -31.22 35.34
N ILE A 370 -9.43 -29.99 35.84
CA ILE A 370 -8.22 -29.18 35.73
C ILE A 370 -7.10 -29.84 36.55
N GLY A 371 -6.04 -30.26 35.87
CA GLY A 371 -4.87 -30.88 36.50
C GLY A 371 -4.97 -32.41 36.63
N GLU A 372 -6.01 -33.05 36.09
CA GLU A 372 -6.08 -34.50 35.99
C GLU A 372 -5.60 -34.99 34.62
N ALA A 373 -5.08 -36.22 34.56
CA ALA A 373 -4.70 -36.84 33.29
C ALA A 373 -5.92 -37.02 32.39
N PRO A 374 -5.79 -36.86 31.05
CA PRO A 374 -6.89 -37.14 30.14
C PRO A 374 -7.26 -38.62 30.22
N LYS A 375 -8.56 -38.90 30.26
CA LYS A 375 -9.09 -40.26 30.33
C LYS A 375 -9.92 -40.53 29.09
N ARG A 376 -9.61 -41.65 28.43
CA ARG A 376 -10.27 -42.05 27.20
C ARG A 376 -11.80 -42.04 27.32
N ASP A 377 -12.47 -41.37 26.39
CA ASP A 377 -13.93 -41.29 26.27
C ASP A 377 -14.63 -40.77 27.56
N ASN A 378 -13.98 -39.86 28.30
CA ASN A 378 -14.52 -39.31 29.54
C ASN A 378 -15.74 -38.39 29.30
N HIS A 379 -15.63 -37.49 28.33
CA HIS A 379 -16.70 -36.54 27.94
C HIS A 379 -17.01 -36.62 26.45
N PRO A 380 -17.66 -37.71 25.97
CA PRO A 380 -18.02 -37.87 24.56
C PRO A 380 -18.97 -36.76 24.05
N GLU A 381 -19.69 -36.09 24.94
CA GLU A 381 -20.57 -34.95 24.63
C GLU A 381 -19.82 -33.78 23.97
N TYR A 382 -18.54 -33.58 24.27
CA TYR A 382 -17.76 -32.51 23.66
C TYR A 382 -17.59 -32.70 22.16
N ALA A 383 -17.64 -33.94 21.65
CA ALA A 383 -17.59 -34.21 20.21
C ALA A 383 -18.69 -33.45 19.44
N ALA A 384 -19.87 -33.25 20.03
CA ALA A 384 -20.96 -32.50 19.41
C ALA A 384 -20.60 -31.03 19.15
N PHE A 385 -19.83 -30.40 20.05
CA PHE A 385 -19.32 -29.04 19.86
C PHE A 385 -18.36 -28.97 18.66
N PHE A 386 -17.44 -29.94 18.51
CA PHE A 386 -16.52 -29.96 17.36
C PHE A 386 -17.25 -30.22 16.05
N VAL A 387 -18.23 -31.12 16.03
CA VAL A 387 -19.08 -31.34 14.84
C VAL A 387 -19.83 -30.05 14.48
N LEU A 388 -20.37 -29.32 15.45
CA LEU A 388 -21.00 -28.02 15.22
C LEU A 388 -20.01 -27.00 14.63
N VAL A 389 -18.79 -26.91 15.18
CA VAL A 389 -17.73 -26.04 14.66
C VAL A 389 -17.37 -26.41 13.23
N LEU A 390 -17.29 -27.69 12.89
CA LEU A 390 -17.01 -28.14 11.53
C LEU A 390 -18.13 -27.79 10.57
N ILE A 391 -19.40 -28.00 10.95
CA ILE A 391 -20.56 -27.61 10.14
C ILE A 391 -20.56 -26.10 9.92
N VAL A 392 -20.50 -25.30 10.97
CA VAL A 392 -20.47 -23.84 10.87
C VAL A 392 -19.24 -23.37 10.07
N GLY A 393 -18.07 -23.99 10.29
CA GLY A 393 -16.83 -23.73 9.57
C GLY A 393 -16.93 -24.01 8.07
N THR A 394 -17.60 -25.10 7.65
CA THR A 394 -17.87 -25.37 6.23
C THR A 394 -18.77 -24.35 5.57
N PHE A 395 -19.67 -23.69 6.30
CA PHE A 395 -20.44 -22.58 5.73
C PHE A 395 -19.65 -21.29 5.69
N ILE A 396 -18.68 -21.11 6.59
CA ILE A 396 -17.88 -19.90 6.66
C ILE A 396 -16.73 -19.94 5.65
N GLN A 397 -15.87 -20.96 5.59
CA GLN A 397 -14.63 -20.91 4.78
C GLN A 397 -14.84 -20.91 3.24
N PRO A 398 -15.53 -21.91 2.64
CA PRO A 398 -15.69 -22.00 1.19
C PRO A 398 -16.76 -21.05 0.63
N PHE A 399 -17.86 -20.77 1.36
CA PHE A 399 -18.82 -19.75 0.93
C PHE A 399 -18.14 -18.38 0.84
N PHE A 400 -17.24 -18.09 1.77
CA PHE A 400 -16.50 -16.84 1.81
C PHE A 400 -15.47 -16.69 0.70
N LEU A 401 -14.65 -17.70 0.44
CA LEU A 401 -13.61 -17.59 -0.58
C LEU A 401 -14.18 -17.73 -2.00
N PHE A 402 -15.14 -18.63 -2.21
CA PHE A 402 -15.63 -18.98 -3.54
C PHE A 402 -16.66 -17.97 -4.06
N PHE A 403 -17.61 -17.53 -3.23
CA PHE A 403 -18.58 -16.49 -3.63
C PHE A 403 -17.88 -15.16 -3.86
N PHE A 404 -16.92 -14.80 -3.01
CA PHE A 404 -16.23 -13.50 -3.10
C PHE A 404 -15.30 -13.43 -4.31
N LEU A 405 -14.48 -14.47 -4.56
CA LEU A 405 -13.62 -14.48 -5.75
C LEU A 405 -14.42 -14.51 -7.05
N ILE A 406 -15.49 -15.31 -7.12
CA ILE A 406 -16.30 -15.44 -8.35
C ILE A 406 -17.11 -14.17 -8.58
N VAL A 407 -17.87 -13.69 -7.58
CA VAL A 407 -18.71 -12.49 -7.75
C VAL A 407 -17.85 -11.26 -8.02
N GLN A 408 -16.72 -11.10 -7.34
CA GLN A 408 -15.78 -10.00 -7.62
C GLN A 408 -15.14 -10.13 -9.00
N PHE A 409 -14.73 -11.35 -9.42
CA PHE A 409 -14.19 -11.58 -10.76
C PHE A 409 -15.22 -11.27 -11.86
N PHE A 410 -16.48 -11.64 -11.66
CA PHE A 410 -17.58 -11.32 -12.58
C PHE A 410 -17.90 -9.82 -12.59
N ILE A 411 -18.00 -9.16 -11.43
CA ILE A 411 -18.27 -7.72 -11.35
C ILE A 411 -17.13 -6.91 -11.97
N ILE A 412 -15.88 -7.26 -11.67
CA ILE A 412 -14.71 -6.57 -12.25
C ILE A 412 -14.64 -6.83 -13.76
N SER A 413 -14.87 -8.06 -14.23
CA SER A 413 -14.84 -8.36 -15.67
C SER A 413 -15.95 -7.63 -16.44
N PHE A 414 -17.13 -7.43 -15.84
CA PHE A 414 -18.22 -6.66 -16.44
C PHE A 414 -18.06 -5.14 -16.32
N ALA A 415 -17.31 -4.64 -15.32
CA ALA A 415 -17.03 -3.21 -15.19
C ALA A 415 -15.91 -2.72 -16.12
N PHE A 416 -15.08 -3.64 -16.65
CA PHE A 416 -13.98 -3.34 -17.58
C PHE A 416 -14.23 -3.80 -19.03
N ALA A 417 -15.37 -4.43 -19.31
CA ALA A 417 -15.88 -4.67 -20.67
C ALA A 417 -16.90 -3.58 -21.03
#